data_AF-A0A2V5TFD8-F1
#
_entry.id   AF-A0A2V5TFD8-F1
#
_cell.length_a   1.000
_cell.length_b   1.000
_cell.length_c   1.000
_cell.angle_alpha   90.00
_cell.angle_beta   90.00
_cell.angle_gamma   90.00
#
_symmetry.space_group_name_H-M   'P 1'
#
loop_
_entity.id
_entity.type
_entity.pdbx_description
1 polymer ?
#
loop_
_entity_poly.entity_id
_entity_poly.type
_entity_poly.pdbx_seq_one_letter_code
_entity_poly.pdbx_strand_id
1 'polypeptide(L)'
;MYSAAWHHVHLFSPRSINVDSDMPSYRFLYQMRRISDAPSADALQLTGSDAPPEGWEVVPTFDAKCLVAYLMSLNQSHPLKEVRSAGPAAAPAQSSAAPSTSPAPAK
;
A
#
# COMPACT_ATOMS: atom_id res chain seq x y z
N MET A 1 8.56 3.60 6.02
CA MET A 1 9.44 2.65 5.32
C MET A 1 8.79 1.28 5.33
N TYR A 2 8.71 0.60 4.18
CA TYR A 2 8.17 -0.75 4.11
C TYR A 2 9.16 -1.75 4.72
N SER A 3 8.68 -2.66 5.57
CA SER A 3 9.49 -3.73 6.18
C SER A 3 9.29 -5.06 5.45
N ALA A 4 10.19 -6.02 5.66
CA ALA A 4 10.02 -7.38 5.11
C ALA A 4 8.71 -8.02 5.60
N ALA A 5 8.40 -7.88 6.90
CA ALA A 5 7.16 -8.38 7.49
C ALA A 5 5.92 -7.78 6.83
N TRP A 6 5.95 -6.47 6.53
CA TRP A 6 4.86 -5.79 5.82
C TRP A 6 4.67 -6.38 4.41
N HIS A 7 5.76 -6.60 3.67
CA HIS A 7 5.67 -7.19 2.33
C HIS A 7 5.11 -8.62 2.36
N HIS A 8 5.46 -9.42 3.36
CA HIS A 8 4.91 -10.77 3.49
C HIS A 8 3.40 -10.76 3.74
N VAL A 9 2.92 -9.92 4.65
CA VAL A 9 1.48 -9.76 4.88
C VAL A 9 0.78 -9.24 3.63
N HIS A 10 1.38 -8.26 2.93
CA HIS A 10 0.81 -7.69 1.71
C HIS A 10 0.71 -8.72 0.56
N LEU A 11 1.74 -9.53 0.35
CA LEU A 11 1.73 -10.60 -0.66
C LEU A 11 0.71 -11.69 -0.32
N PHE A 12 0.55 -12.01 0.95
CA PHE A 12 -0.35 -13.06 1.40
C PHE A 12 -1.83 -12.62 1.37
N SER A 13 -2.14 -11.44 1.89
CA SER A 13 -3.49 -10.86 1.87
C SER A 13 -3.42 -9.35 1.57
N PRO A 14 -3.35 -8.94 0.29
CA PRO A 14 -3.21 -7.53 -0.07
C PRO A 14 -4.35 -6.66 0.45
N ARG A 15 -5.56 -7.21 0.44
CA ARG A 15 -6.79 -6.54 0.89
C ARG A 15 -6.89 -6.36 2.40
N SER A 16 -6.06 -7.06 3.18
CA SER A 16 -5.94 -6.83 4.62
C SER A 16 -5.27 -5.49 4.95
N ILE A 17 -4.42 -4.99 4.05
CA ILE A 17 -3.70 -3.72 4.22
C ILE A 17 -4.38 -2.61 3.40
N ASN A 18 -4.71 -2.91 2.14
CA ASN A 18 -5.33 -1.98 1.21
C ASN A 18 -6.62 -2.60 0.65
N VAL A 19 -7.78 -2.19 1.16
CA VAL A 19 -9.07 -2.84 0.83
C VAL A 19 -9.38 -2.83 -0.68
N ASP A 20 -9.03 -1.73 -1.36
CA ASP A 20 -9.23 -1.53 -2.80
C ASP A 20 -8.06 -2.05 -3.66
N SER A 21 -7.25 -2.99 -3.15
CA SER A 21 -6.14 -3.55 -3.91
C SER A 21 -6.61 -4.56 -4.97
N ASP A 22 -6.25 -4.28 -6.22
CA ASP A 22 -6.40 -5.20 -7.35
C ASP A 22 -5.33 -6.31 -7.38
N MET A 23 -4.32 -6.26 -6.50
CA MET A 23 -3.28 -7.28 -6.44
C MET A 23 -3.89 -8.64 -6.04
N PRO A 24 -3.61 -9.75 -6.76
CA PRO A 24 -4.05 -11.07 -6.35
C PRO A 24 -3.30 -11.53 -5.08
N SER A 25 -3.93 -12.41 -4.30
CA SER A 25 -3.29 -12.99 -3.12
C SER A 25 -2.34 -14.12 -3.51
N TYR A 26 -1.06 -13.97 -3.16
CA TYR A 26 0.00 -14.94 -3.45
C TYR A 26 0.13 -15.99 -2.33
N ARG A 27 -1.00 -16.54 -1.86
CA ARG A 27 -1.00 -17.49 -0.71
C ARG A 27 -0.22 -18.77 -1.00
N PHE A 28 -0.07 -19.15 -2.27
CA PHE A 28 0.70 -20.31 -2.70
C PHE A 28 2.20 -20.21 -2.37
N LEU A 29 2.73 -19.00 -2.13
CA LEU A 29 4.11 -18.80 -1.67
C LEU A 29 4.29 -19.07 -0.17
N TYR A 30 3.23 -19.39 0.55
CA TYR A 30 3.25 -19.56 2.00
C TYR A 30 2.75 -20.95 2.37
N GLN A 31 3.29 -21.48 3.46
CA GLN A 31 2.90 -22.77 4.00
C GLN A 31 2.28 -22.60 5.37
N MET A 32 1.12 -23.21 5.55
CA MET A 32 0.47 -23.31 6.85
C MET A 32 0.96 -24.60 7.53
N ARG A 33 1.51 -24.46 8.73
CA ARG A 33 2.04 -25.60 9.50
C ARG A 33 1.65 -25.49 10.97
N ARG A 34 1.62 -26.62 11.68
CA ARG A 34 1.36 -26.62 13.13
C ARG A 34 2.57 -26.03 13.85
N ILE A 35 2.29 -25.25 14.89
CA ILE A 35 3.31 -24.77 15.81
C ILE A 35 3.80 -25.99 16.60
N SER A 36 5.12 -26.23 16.60
CA SER A 36 5.71 -27.32 17.40
C SER A 36 5.90 -26.89 18.85
N ASP A 37 6.90 -26.05 19.13
CA ASP A 37 7.20 -25.56 20.48
C ASP A 37 6.95 -24.05 20.62
N ALA A 38 7.49 -23.28 19.68
CA ALA A 38 7.33 -21.83 19.62
C ALA A 38 6.98 -21.39 18.19
N PRO A 39 6.24 -20.29 18.02
CA PRO A 39 6.00 -19.72 16.71
C PRO A 39 7.33 -19.33 16.05
N SER A 40 7.41 -19.53 14.75
CA SER A 40 8.57 -19.18 13.96
C SER A 40 8.82 -17.68 13.99
N ALA A 41 10.09 -17.28 14.03
CA ALA A 41 10.46 -15.86 13.89
C ALA A 41 9.97 -15.26 12.56
N ASP A 42 9.82 -16.08 11.53
CA ASP A 42 9.33 -15.69 10.21
C ASP A 42 7.80 -15.83 10.06
N ALA A 43 7.06 -16.22 11.10
CA ALA A 43 5.62 -16.40 11.02
C ALA A 43 4.92 -15.07 10.70
N LEU A 44 3.96 -15.11 9.76
CA LEU A 44 3.20 -13.93 9.38
C LEU A 44 2.25 -13.51 10.50
N GLN A 45 2.28 -12.22 10.82
CA GLN A 45 1.34 -11.60 11.76
C GLN A 45 0.04 -11.26 11.01
N LEU A 46 -0.87 -12.23 10.98
CA LEU A 46 -2.15 -12.13 10.30
C LEU A 46 -3.25 -11.82 11.32
N THR A 47 -4.23 -11.00 10.92
CA THR A 47 -5.34 -10.59 11.78
C THR A 47 -6.69 -10.81 11.08
N GLY A 48 -7.76 -10.84 11.86
CA GLY A 48 -9.12 -11.00 11.33
C GLY A 48 -9.35 -12.34 10.64
N SER A 49 -10.02 -12.31 9.47
CA SER A 49 -10.40 -13.52 8.73
C SER A 49 -9.21 -14.31 8.15
N ASP A 50 -8.03 -13.69 8.07
CA ASP A 50 -6.82 -14.34 7.54
C ASP A 50 -5.94 -14.93 8.64
N ALA A 51 -6.31 -14.75 9.92
CA ALA A 51 -5.59 -15.32 11.03
C ALA A 51 -5.63 -16.87 10.95
N PRO A 52 -4.48 -17.55 11.09
CA PRO A 52 -4.46 -19.00 11.13
C PRO A 52 -5.23 -19.53 12.35
N PRO A 53 -5.79 -20.74 12.26
CA PRO A 53 -6.42 -21.40 13.40
C PRO A 53 -5.49 -21.55 14.59
N GLU A 54 -6.04 -21.73 15.78
CA GLU A 54 -5.26 -21.93 17.00
C GLU A 54 -4.27 -23.11 16.86
N GLY A 55 -3.02 -22.88 17.24
CA GLY A 55 -1.94 -23.87 17.10
C GLY A 55 -1.36 -24.02 15.69
N TRP A 56 -1.75 -23.16 14.74
CA TRP A 56 -1.19 -23.10 13.39
C TRP A 56 -0.50 -21.76 13.12
N GLU A 57 0.51 -21.81 12.27
CA GLU A 57 1.23 -20.64 11.79
C GLU A 57 1.38 -20.67 10.27
N VAL A 58 1.48 -19.49 9.68
CA VAL A 58 1.77 -19.30 8.25
C VAL A 58 3.20 -18.81 8.12
N VAL A 59 4.02 -19.56 7.39
CA VAL A 59 5.45 -19.28 7.25
C VAL A 59 5.79 -19.07 5.76
N PRO A 60 6.62 -18.07 5.43
CA PRO A 60 7.06 -17.84 4.06
C PRO A 60 7.96 -18.99 3.60
N THR A 61 7.69 -19.48 2.39
CA THR A 61 8.60 -20.41 1.71
C THR A 61 9.89 -19.69 1.29
N PHE A 62 10.86 -20.46 0.81
CA PHE A 62 12.08 -19.91 0.23
C PHE A 62 11.77 -18.89 -0.89
N ASP A 63 10.84 -19.21 -1.78
CA ASP A 63 10.44 -18.35 -2.89
C ASP A 63 9.83 -17.03 -2.41
N ALA A 64 8.98 -17.07 -1.37
CA ALA A 64 8.44 -15.86 -0.75
C ALA A 64 9.56 -14.95 -0.20
N LYS A 65 10.54 -15.54 0.50
CA LYS A 65 11.67 -14.82 1.08
C LYS A 65 12.53 -14.19 -0.02
N CYS A 66 12.82 -14.92 -1.09
CA CYS A 66 13.56 -14.41 -2.25
C CYS A 66 12.83 -13.25 -2.94
N LEU A 67 11.51 -13.36 -3.13
CA LEU A 67 10.72 -12.30 -3.73
C LEU A 67 10.75 -11.02 -2.87
N VAL A 68 10.57 -11.15 -1.55
CA VAL A 68 10.63 -9.98 -0.66
C VAL A 68 12.03 -9.39 -0.62
N ALA A 69 13.08 -10.21 -0.58
CA ALA A 69 14.46 -9.73 -0.65
C ALA A 69 14.73 -8.97 -1.95
N TYR A 70 14.22 -9.46 -3.08
CA TYR A 70 14.29 -8.76 -4.37
C TYR A 70 13.58 -7.40 -4.30
N LEU A 71 12.33 -7.35 -3.83
CA LEU A 71 11.57 -6.11 -3.70
C LEU A 71 12.26 -5.08 -2.80
N MET A 72 12.87 -5.54 -1.71
CA MET A 72 13.63 -4.67 -0.80
C MET A 72 14.96 -4.19 -1.38
N SER A 73 15.54 -4.91 -2.35
CA SER A 73 16.78 -4.52 -3.02
C SER A 73 16.59 -3.45 -4.10
N LEU A 74 15.33 -3.20 -4.51
CA LEU A 74 15.03 -2.22 -5.55
C LEU A 74 15.43 -0.82 -5.07
N ASN A 75 16.41 -0.24 -5.75
CA ASN A 75 16.78 1.15 -5.54
C ASN A 75 15.63 2.04 -6.02
N GLN A 76 15.13 2.93 -5.18
CA GLN A 76 14.12 3.94 -5.53
C GLN A 76 14.67 5.36 -5.31
N SER A 77 16.00 5.49 -5.17
CA SER A 77 16.67 6.75 -4.79
C SER A 77 16.88 7.71 -5.96
N HIS A 78 16.41 7.35 -7.16
CA HIS A 78 16.61 8.14 -8.36
C HIS A 78 15.45 9.11 -8.61
N PRO A 79 15.73 10.32 -9.14
CA PRO A 79 14.69 11.28 -9.47
C PRO A 79 13.80 10.75 -10.59
N LEU A 80 12.49 10.87 -10.41
CA LEU A 80 11.53 10.54 -11.45
C LEU A 80 11.57 11.62 -12.54
N LYS A 81 11.58 11.20 -13.80
CA LYS A 81 11.37 12.12 -14.93
C LYS A 81 9.92 12.63 -14.87
N GLU A 82 9.74 13.93 -14.70
CA GLU A 82 8.44 14.58 -14.73
C GLU A 82 7.78 14.34 -16.11
N VAL A 83 6.77 13.47 -16.14
CA VAL A 83 5.83 13.44 -17.26
C VAL A 83 4.86 14.58 -17.01
N ARG A 84 4.62 15.44 -18.01
CA ARG A 84 3.64 16.52 -17.90
C ARG A 84 2.30 15.92 -17.48
N SER A 85 1.99 16.04 -16.20
CA SER A 85 0.69 15.67 -15.68
C SER A 85 -0.30 16.63 -16.33
N ALA A 86 -1.23 16.09 -17.12
CA ALA A 86 -2.39 16.85 -17.52
C ALA A 86 -3.11 17.20 -16.21
N GLY A 87 -2.94 18.45 -15.76
CA GLY A 87 -3.59 18.95 -14.56
C GLY A 87 -5.10 18.76 -14.65
N PRO A 88 -5.80 18.74 -13.51
CA PRO A 88 -7.23 18.51 -13.49
C PRO A 88 -7.91 19.49 -14.45
N ALA A 89 -8.79 18.99 -15.31
CA ALA A 89 -9.65 19.83 -16.13
C ALA A 89 -10.37 20.79 -15.18
N ALA A 90 -10.00 22.07 -15.24
CA ALA A 90 -10.56 23.11 -14.40
C ALA A 90 -12.09 23.08 -14.57
N ALA A 91 -12.80 22.82 -13.46
CA ALA A 91 -14.24 22.98 -13.38
C ALA A 91 -14.62 24.41 -13.83
N PRO A 92 -15.79 24.59 -14.48
CA PRO A 92 -16.16 25.87 -15.08
C PRO A 92 -16.23 26.98 -14.03
N ALA A 93 -15.72 28.15 -14.40
CA ALA A 93 -15.56 29.32 -13.54
C ALA A 93 -16.88 29.77 -12.90
N GLN A 94 -16.88 29.88 -11.56
CA GLN A 94 -17.94 30.59 -10.84
C GLN A 94 -17.83 32.09 -11.14
N SER A 95 -18.85 32.63 -11.81
CA SER A 95 -19.00 34.05 -12.07
C SER A 95 -19.35 34.77 -10.76
N SER A 96 -18.37 35.43 -10.15
CA SER A 96 -18.62 36.35 -9.04
C SER A 96 -19.09 37.70 -9.60
N ALA A 97 -20.38 37.96 -9.47
CA ALA A 97 -20.98 39.26 -9.69
C ALA A 97 -20.44 40.27 -8.66
N ALA A 98 -19.87 41.37 -9.13
CA ALA A 98 -19.53 42.54 -8.31
C ALA A 98 -20.55 43.66 -8.59
N PRO A 99 -21.21 44.26 -7.57
CA PRO A 99 -21.99 45.45 -7.77
C PRO A 99 -21.08 46.68 -7.96
N SER A 100 -21.45 47.51 -8.93
CA SER A 100 -20.77 48.73 -9.33
C SER A 100 -20.94 49.85 -8.31
N THR A 101 -19.85 50.53 -7.93
CA THR A 101 -19.90 51.94 -7.51
C THR A 101 -18.61 52.65 -7.90
N SER A 102 -18.75 53.65 -8.76
CA SER A 102 -17.82 54.74 -9.06
C SER A 102 -18.69 55.97 -9.37
N PRO A 103 -18.23 57.25 -9.36
CA PRO A 103 -16.92 57.81 -8.95
C PRO A 103 -16.99 59.15 -8.12
N ALA A 104 -15.89 59.50 -7.42
CA ALA A 104 -15.23 60.84 -7.22
C ALA A 104 -16.02 62.09 -6.70
N PRO A 105 -15.42 63.31 -6.47
CA PRO A 105 -14.03 63.77 -6.20
C PRO A 105 -13.86 64.86 -5.05
N ALA A 106 -12.62 65.38 -4.90
CA ALA A 106 -12.15 66.70 -4.36
C ALA A 106 -12.05 66.85 -2.82
N LYS A 107 -10.99 67.47 -2.24
CA LYS A 107 -10.14 68.61 -2.62
C LYS A 107 -8.73 68.46 -2.04
#